data_AF-A0A2P6S3Y7-F1
#
_entry.id   AF-A0A2P6S3Y7-F1
#
_cell.length_a   1.000
_cell.length_b   1.000
_cell.length_c   1.000
_cell.angle_alpha   90.00
_cell.angle_beta   90.00
_cell.angle_gamma   90.00
#
_symmetry.space_group_name_H-M   'P 1'
#
loop_
_entity.id
_entity.type
_entity.pdbx_description
1 polymer ?
#
loop_
_entity_poly.entity_id
_entity_poly.type
_entity_poly.pdbx_seq_one_letter_code
_entity_poly.pdbx_strand_id
1 'polypeptide(L)' 'MSKPHILAFAYPAQGHVLPLMEFSQSLAKHGFRVTFVHTEYNHKRVINSTVNESHIVDDHIQ' A
#
# COMPACT_ATOMS: atom_id res chain seq x y z
N MET A 1 -19.26 -25.40 2.51
CA MET A 1 -17.80 -25.16 2.43
C MET A 1 -17.54 -23.71 2.82
N SER A 2 -16.69 -23.44 3.82
CA SER A 2 -16.31 -22.05 4.12
C SER A 2 -15.50 -21.49 2.94
N LYS A 3 -15.75 -20.23 2.57
CA LYS A 3 -14.91 -19.56 1.57
C LYS A 3 -13.53 -19.35 2.17
N PRO A 4 -12.43 -19.74 1.49
CA PRO A 4 -11.08 -19.45 1.96
C PRO A 4 -10.91 -17.94 2.21
N HIS A 5 -10.38 -17.60 3.38
CA HIS A 5 -10.10 -16.20 3.76
C HIS A 5 -8.59 -15.99 3.74
N ILE A 6 -8.16 -15.06 2.90
CA ILE A 6 -6.76 -14.70 2.70
C ILE A 6 -6.45 -13.45 3.52
N LEU A 7 -5.33 -13.48 4.24
CA LEU A 7 -4.78 -12.34 4.95
C LEU A 7 -3.49 -11.90 4.25
N ALA A 8 -3.47 -10.68 3.71
CA ALA A 8 -2.36 -10.15 2.93
C ALA A 8 -1.58 -9.11 3.75
N PHE A 9 -0.27 -9.31 3.87
CA PHE A 9 0.64 -8.42 4.58
C PHE A 9 1.73 -7.94 3.63
N ALA A 10 1.75 -6.63 3.33
CA ALA A 10 2.82 -6.05 2.53
C ALA A 10 4.07 -5.82 3.37
N TYR A 11 5.22 -6.16 2.81
CA TYR A 11 6.50 -5.72 3.37
C TYR A 11 6.65 -4.20 3.17
N PRO A 12 7.13 -3.44 4.18
CA PRO A 12 7.30 -1.97 4.15
C PRO A 12 8.32 -1.42 3.15
N ALA A 13 8.53 -2.03 2.00
CA ALA A 13 9.48 -1.54 1.00
C ALA A 13 8.80 -0.79 -0.15
N GLN A 14 9.57 0.10 -0.80
CA GLN A 14 9.13 0.78 -2.02
C GLN A 14 8.69 -0.25 -3.05
N GLY A 15 7.54 0.00 -3.69
CA GLY A 15 7.00 -0.88 -4.72
C GLY A 15 6.40 -2.20 -4.23
N HIS A 16 6.30 -2.48 -2.93
CA HIS A 16 5.71 -3.76 -2.44
C HIS A 16 4.24 -3.65 -2.02
N VAL A 17 3.80 -2.46 -1.57
CA VAL A 17 2.44 -2.25 -1.10
C VAL A 17 1.44 -2.25 -2.26
N LEU A 18 1.72 -1.49 -3.32
CA LEU A 18 0.80 -1.35 -4.45
C LEU A 18 0.59 -2.68 -5.22
N PRO A 19 1.63 -3.45 -5.59
CA PRO A 19 1.42 -4.72 -6.27
C PRO A 19 0.66 -5.75 -5.43
N LEU A 20 0.92 -5.82 -4.12
CA LEU A 20 0.17 -6.72 -3.25
C LEU A 20 -1.31 -6.29 -3.12
N MET A 21 -1.58 -4.98 -3.15
CA MET A 21 -2.94 -4.45 -3.11
C MET A 21 -3.70 -4.77 -4.40
N GLU A 22 -3.08 -4.61 -5.56
CA GLU A 22 -3.67 -4.99 -6.85
C GLU A 22 -3.91 -6.50 -6.95
N PHE A 23 -2.95 -7.32 -6.51
CA PHE A 23 -3.11 -8.76 -6.42
C PHE A 23 -4.27 -9.16 -5.50
N SER A 24 -4.38 -8.51 -4.34
CA SER A 24 -5.48 -8.74 -3.38
C SER A 24 -6.85 -8.40 -3.98
N GLN A 25 -6.94 -7.34 -4.78
CA GLN A 25 -8.16 -7.00 -5.53
C GLN A 25 -8.49 -8.05 -6.59
N SER A 26 -7.48 -8.55 -7.32
CA SER A 26 -7.68 -9.63 -8.29
C SER A 26 -8.24 -10.90 -7.62
N LEU A 27 -7.68 -11.29 -6.48
CA LEU A 27 -8.20 -12.42 -5.69
C LEU A 27 -9.65 -12.18 -5.24
N ALA A 28 -9.98 -10.97 -4.78
CA ALA A 28 -11.35 -10.64 -4.41
C ALA A 28 -12.33 -10.78 -5.58
N LYS A 29 -11.93 -10.35 -6.80
CA LYS A 29 -12.72 -10.52 -8.03
C LYS A 29 -12.95 -12.00 -8.39
N HIS A 30 -12.03 -12.89 -8.02
CA HIS A 30 -12.17 -14.34 -8.21
C HIS A 30 -12.98 -15.03 -7.09
N GLY A 31 -13.60 -14.27 -6.18
CA GLY A 31 -14.52 -14.81 -5.17
C GLY A 31 -13.86 -15.17 -3.84
N PHE A 32 -12.57 -14.87 -3.65
CA PHE A 32 -11.89 -15.03 -2.36
C PHE A 32 -12.26 -13.88 -1.42
N ARG A 33 -12.43 -14.19 -0.13
CA ARG A 33 -12.47 -13.15 0.90
C ARG A 33 -11.03 -12.77 1.21
N VAL A 34 -10.69 -11.48 1.09
CA VAL A 34 -9.33 -10.99 1.33
C VAL A 34 -9.38 -9.87 2.36
N THR A 35 -8.47 -9.90 3.34
CA THR A 35 -8.20 -8.77 4.24
C THR A 35 -6.77 -8.32 3.97
N PHE A 36 -6.63 -7.07 3.53
CA PHE A 36 -5.34 -6.43 3.39
C PHE A 36 -4.99 -5.74 4.71
N VAL A 37 -3.84 -6.08 5.29
CA VAL A 37 -3.39 -5.49 6.55
C VAL A 37 -2.38 -4.39 6.27
N HIS A 38 -2.77 -3.16 6.58
CA HIS A 38 -1.84 -2.04 6.67
C HIS A 38 -1.28 -1.97 8.10
N THR A 39 0.03 -1.90 8.23
CA THR A 39 0.70 -1.56 9.50
C THR A 39 1.04 -0.07 9.51
N GLU A 40 0.91 0.58 10.67
CA GLU A 40 1.31 1.98 10.88
C GLU A 40 2.78 2.25 10.50
N TYR A 41 3.64 1.23 10.63
CA TYR A 41 5.04 1.26 10.20
C TYR A 41 5.18 1.39 8.67
N ASN A 42 4.35 0.68 7.90
CA ASN A 42 4.34 0.79 6.44
C ASN A 42 3.84 2.17 6.00
N HIS A 43 2.80 2.70 6.66
CA HIS A 43 2.22 4.01 6.35
C HIS A 43 3.24 5.14 6.54
N LYS A 44 3.99 5.14 7.66
CA LYS A 44 5.04 6.15 7.94
C LYS A 44 6.21 6.06 6.96
N ARG A 45 6.67 4.87 6.57
CA ARG A 45 7.77 4.73 5.58
C ARG A 45 7.36 5.17 4.18
N VAL A 46 6.16 4.82 3.73
CA VAL A 46 5.66 5.24 2.41
C VAL A 46 5.53 6.76 2.36
N ILE A 47 4.90 7.39 3.35
CA ILE A 47 4.75 8.86 3.42
C ILE A 47 6.12 9.55 3.49
N ASN A 48 7.04 9.06 4.34
CA ASN A 48 8.37 9.65 4.43
C ASN A 48 9.19 9.49 3.14
N SER A 49 8.95 8.42 2.36
CA SER A 49 9.58 8.27 1.04
C SER A 49 8.97 9.16 -0.04
N THR A 50 7.69 9.54 0.08
CA THR A 50 7.02 10.43 -0.89
C THR A 50 7.20 11.92 -0.58
N VAL A 51 7.47 12.29 0.68
CA VAL A 51 7.70 13.70 1.09
C VAL A 51 9.05 14.25 0.58
N ASN A 52 9.97 13.39 0.12
CA ASN A 52 11.25 13.82 -0.44
C ASN A 52 11.22 14.14 -1.95
N GLU A 53 10.07 14.03 -2.62
CA GLU A 53 9.89 14.43 -4.03
C GLU A 53 9.06 15.72 -4.21
N SER A 54 8.71 16.43 -3.12
CA SER A 54 7.89 17.66 -3.19
C SER A 54 8.64 18.96 -2.90
N HIS A 55 9.97 18.96 -2.71
CA HIS A 55 10.74 20.20 -2.57
C HIS A 55 11.45 20.59 -3.88
N ILE A 56 10.70 20.79 -4.97
CA ILE A 56 11.11 21.65 -6.10
C ILE A 56 9.86 22.33 -6.68
N VAL A 57 9.24 23.24 -5.92
CA VAL A 57 8.68 24.52 -6.41
C VAL A 57 8.04 25.22 -5.23
N ASP A 58 8.74 26.21 -4.70
CA ASP A 58 8.20 27.55 -4.43
C ASP A 58 9.38 28.39 -3.87
N ASP A 59 10.28 28.73 -4.79
CA ASP A 59 11.09 29.93 -4.62
C ASP A 59 10.21 31.10 -5.09
N HIS A 60 10.15 32.14 -4.26
CA HIS A 60 9.59 33.47 -4.54
C HIS A 60 8.07 33.67 -4.37
N ILE A 61 7.64 34.23 -3.23
CA ILE A 61 7.09 35.61 -3.13
C ILE A 61 7.31 36.10 -1.67
N GLN A 62 7.83 37.33 -1.57
CA GLN A 62 8.11 38.09 -0.34
C GLN A 62 6.86 38.45 0.47
#